data_AF-A0A834HJE6-F1
#
_entry.id   AF-A0A834HJE6-F1
#
_cell.length_a   1.000
_cell.length_b   1.000
_cell.length_c   1.000
_cell.angle_alpha   90.00
_cell.angle_beta   90.00
_cell.angle_gamma   90.00
#
_symmetry.space_group_name_H-M   'P 1'
#
loop_
_entity.id
_entity.type
_entity.pdbx_description
1 polymer ?
#
loop_
_entity_poly.entity_id
_entity_poly.type
_entity_poly.pdbx_seq_one_letter_code
_entity_poly.pdbx_strand_id
1 'polypeptide(L)'
;MCKAASFHEWMVMVDRYSSDCFLLNIISLEKMDLPPREDVPYQFWILSAPPTDDNCIVGFIGEDSHSITFCHPGDGKWVEHTFEPEIGTLRGYTICKGEIYCHGLQHGQANLVRDTGHCGS
;
A
#
# COMPACT_ATOMS: atom_id res chain seq x y z
N MET A 1 15.15 -9.55 -3.45
CA MET A 1 14.13 -10.01 -2.48
C MET A 1 12.79 -9.54 -3.02
N CYS A 2 11.84 -10.45 -3.24
CA CYS A 2 10.47 -10.10 -3.65
C CYS A 2 9.72 -9.64 -2.40
N LYS A 3 9.15 -8.43 -2.40
CA LYS A 3 8.25 -7.96 -1.33
C LYS A 3 6.84 -8.23 -1.82
N ALA A 4 6.07 -9.02 -1.08
CA ALA A 4 4.70 -9.36 -1.40
C ALA A 4 3.81 -9.09 -0.19
N ALA A 5 2.58 -8.66 -0.47
CA ALA A 5 1.49 -8.64 0.49
C ALA A 5 0.44 -9.66 0.04
N SER A 6 -0.26 -10.24 1.00
CA SER A 6 -1.32 -11.20 0.72
C SER A 6 -2.48 -11.06 1.68
N PHE A 7 -3.68 -11.32 1.17
CA PHE A 7 -4.90 -11.41 1.95
C PHE A 7 -5.71 -12.60 1.42
N HIS A 8 -5.88 -13.62 2.25
CA HIS A 8 -6.40 -14.94 1.83
C HIS A 8 -5.70 -15.48 0.56
N GLU A 9 -6.45 -15.72 -0.52
CA GLU A 9 -5.96 -16.28 -1.78
C GLU A 9 -5.27 -15.24 -2.67
N TRP A 10 -5.35 -13.95 -2.32
CA TRP A 10 -4.87 -12.87 -3.18
C TRP A 10 -3.47 -12.43 -2.77
N MET A 11 -2.62 -12.22 -3.77
CA MET A 11 -1.24 -11.78 -3.61
C MET A 11 -0.93 -10.61 -4.52
N VAL A 12 -0.23 -9.61 -3.99
CA VAL A 12 0.31 -8.50 -4.79
C VAL A 12 1.58 -8.99 -5.50
N MET A 13 1.54 -8.94 -6.82
CA MET A 13 2.64 -9.29 -7.71
C MET A 13 3.23 -8.03 -8.31
N VAL A 14 4.54 -7.88 -8.13
CA VAL A 14 5.28 -6.69 -8.53
C VAL A 14 6.49 -7.11 -9.32
N ASP A 15 6.58 -6.66 -10.57
CA ASP A 15 7.84 -6.72 -11.30
C ASP A 15 8.77 -5.60 -10.82
N ARG A 16 10.05 -5.93 -10.67
CA ARG A 16 11.09 -4.96 -10.29
C ARG A 16 11.80 -4.38 -11.52
N TYR A 17 11.59 -4.96 -12.69
CA TYR A 17 12.21 -4.58 -13.95
C TYR A 17 11.20 -4.00 -14.94
N SER A 18 9.89 -4.12 -14.65
CA SER A 18 8.82 -3.44 -15.39
C SER A 18 7.95 -2.59 -14.43
N SER A 19 7.08 -1.79 -15.03
CA SER A 19 6.03 -1.04 -14.34
C SER A 19 4.81 -1.90 -13.96
N ASP A 20 4.87 -3.20 -14.25
CA ASP A 20 3.72 -4.10 -14.09
C ASP A 20 3.48 -4.42 -12.61
N CYS A 21 2.24 -4.22 -12.22
CA CYS A 21 1.73 -4.53 -10.89
C CYS A 21 0.34 -5.14 -11.06
N PHE A 22 0.09 -6.27 -10.40
CA PHE A 22 -1.21 -6.94 -10.48
C PHE A 22 -1.50 -7.73 -9.21
N LEU A 23 -2.77 -8.01 -8.97
CA LEU A 23 -3.22 -8.96 -7.96
C LEU A 23 -3.40 -10.33 -8.61
N LEU A 24 -2.89 -11.36 -7.95
CA LEU A 24 -3.04 -12.75 -8.37
C LEU A 24 -3.86 -13.51 -7.32
N ASN A 25 -4.96 -14.11 -7.75
CA ASN A 25 -5.62 -15.15 -6.95
C ASN A 25 -4.85 -16.46 -7.16
N ILE A 26 -4.23 -17.00 -6.11
CA ILE A 26 -3.37 -18.18 -6.23
C ILE A 26 -4.14 -19.50 -6.43
N ILE A 27 -5.46 -19.51 -6.18
CA ILE A 27 -6.31 -20.68 -6.37
C ILE A 27 -6.90 -20.70 -7.78
N SER A 28 -7.55 -19.62 -8.20
CA SER A 28 -8.19 -19.52 -9.52
C SER A 28 -7.21 -19.13 -10.64
N LEU A 29 -6.02 -18.62 -10.30
CA LEU A 29 -5.06 -18.00 -11.20
C LEU A 29 -5.60 -16.74 -11.91
N GLU A 30 -6.71 -16.20 -11.40
CA GLU A 30 -7.27 -14.93 -11.85
C GLU A 30 -6.30 -13.79 -11.58
N LYS A 31 -6.22 -12.86 -12.53
CA LYS A 31 -5.40 -11.67 -12.45
C LYS A 31 -6.28 -10.44 -12.50
N MET A 32 -5.94 -9.47 -11.67
CA MET A 32 -6.52 -8.13 -11.71
C MET A 32 -5.38 -7.12 -11.82
N ASP A 33 -5.38 -6.38 -12.92
CA ASP A 33 -4.36 -5.37 -13.16
C ASP A 33 -4.50 -4.22 -12.16
N LEU A 34 -3.36 -3.75 -11.66
CA LEU A 34 -3.27 -2.52 -10.88
C LEU A 34 -2.74 -1.41 -11.79
N PRO A 35 -2.88 -0.13 -11.41
CA PRO A 35 -2.31 0.95 -12.20
C PRO A 35 -0.81 0.72 -12.42
N PRO A 36 -0.28 1.00 -13.62
CA PRO A 36 1.15 0.87 -13.88
C PRO A 36 1.93 1.82 -12.97
N ARG A 37 3.12 1.39 -12.59
CA ARG A 37 3.97 2.13 -11.66
C ARG A 37 5.13 2.78 -12.38
N GLU A 38 5.37 4.08 -12.15
CA GLU A 38 6.45 4.79 -12.83
C GLU A 38 7.84 4.56 -12.20
N ASP A 39 7.93 4.29 -10.89
CA ASP A 39 9.22 4.20 -10.16
C ASP A 39 9.44 2.89 -9.37
N VAL A 40 10.69 2.54 -8.97
CA VAL A 40 11.06 1.37 -8.12
C VAL A 40 12.25 1.77 -7.21
N PRO A 41 12.42 1.35 -5.92
CA PRO A 41 11.73 0.32 -5.14
C PRO A 41 11.05 0.80 -3.83
N TYR A 42 9.78 0.46 -3.69
CA TYR A 42 9.00 0.76 -2.49
C TYR A 42 9.15 -0.27 -1.36
N GLN A 43 8.76 0.11 -0.15
CA GLN A 43 8.82 -0.74 1.04
C GLN A 43 7.41 -1.08 1.55
N PHE A 44 7.29 -2.23 2.20
CA PHE A 44 6.09 -2.64 2.95
C PHE A 44 4.78 -2.55 2.16
N TRP A 45 4.53 -3.53 1.30
CA TRP A 45 3.25 -3.62 0.60
C TRP A 45 2.13 -4.06 1.55
N ILE A 46 0.90 -3.62 1.28
CA ILE A 46 -0.30 -4.13 1.94
C ILE A 46 -1.39 -4.49 0.93
N LEU A 47 -2.20 -5.47 1.32
CA LEU A 47 -3.50 -5.76 0.75
C LEU A 47 -4.47 -5.85 1.94
N SER A 48 -5.40 -4.90 2.08
CA SER A 48 -6.21 -4.76 3.30
C SER A 48 -7.38 -5.74 3.40
N ALA A 49 -7.87 -6.23 2.27
CA ALA A 49 -9.05 -7.07 2.14
C ALA A 49 -8.99 -7.86 0.80
N PRO A 50 -9.94 -8.76 0.50
CA PRO A 50 -10.05 -9.33 -0.84
C PRO A 50 -10.33 -8.21 -1.86
N PRO A 51 -9.81 -8.26 -3.09
CA PRO A 51 -10.01 -7.20 -4.08
C PRO A 51 -11.44 -7.04 -4.59
N THR A 52 -12.33 -7.96 -4.23
CA THR A 52 -13.77 -7.86 -4.47
C THR A 52 -14.50 -7.05 -3.40
N ASP A 53 -13.81 -6.61 -2.34
CA ASP A 53 -14.34 -5.70 -1.33
C ASP A 53 -14.10 -4.25 -1.78
N ASP A 54 -15.15 -3.43 -1.78
CA ASP A 54 -15.08 -2.02 -2.20
C ASP A 54 -14.13 -1.18 -1.33
N ASN A 55 -13.85 -1.61 -0.09
CA ASN A 55 -12.91 -0.94 0.82
C ASN A 55 -11.50 -1.57 0.77
N CYS A 56 -11.26 -2.47 -0.18
CA CYS A 56 -9.93 -3.03 -0.37
C CYS A 56 -8.97 -1.94 -0.84
N ILE A 57 -7.82 -1.87 -0.18
CA ILE A 57 -6.74 -0.94 -0.48
C ILE A 57 -5.50 -1.78 -0.73
N VAL A 58 -4.85 -1.50 -1.86
CA VAL A 58 -3.48 -1.92 -2.15
C VAL A 58 -2.60 -0.70 -1.94
N GLY A 59 -1.48 -0.86 -1.23
CA GLY A 59 -0.56 0.25 -1.07
C GLY A 59 0.84 -0.16 -0.70
N PHE A 60 1.70 0.83 -0.57
CA PHE A 60 3.09 0.69 -0.16
C PHE A 60 3.62 2.00 0.45
N ILE A 61 4.69 1.90 1.25
CA ILE A 61 5.45 3.07 1.71
C ILE A 61 6.38 3.55 0.59
N GLY A 62 6.33 4.86 0.33
CA GLY A 62 7.19 5.61 -0.58
C GLY A 62 8.69 5.40 -0.30
N GLU A 63 9.55 5.61 -1.29
CA GLU A 63 11.00 5.48 -1.09
C GLU A 63 11.52 6.46 -0.04
N ASP A 64 10.94 7.67 0.00
CA ASP A 64 11.25 8.70 0.99
C ASP A 64 10.92 8.25 2.42
N SER A 65 10.12 7.19 2.60
CA SER A 65 9.61 6.72 3.88
C SER A 65 8.81 7.78 4.65
N HIS A 66 8.19 8.73 3.95
CA HIS A 66 7.32 9.78 4.51
C HIS A 66 5.96 9.84 3.80
N SER A 67 5.79 9.12 2.69
CA SER A 67 4.50 8.93 2.04
C SER A 67 4.04 7.47 2.01
N ILE A 68 2.73 7.29 1.88
CA ILE A 68 2.12 6.02 1.47
C ILE A 68 1.42 6.28 0.15
N THR A 69 1.65 5.38 -0.80
CA THR A 69 0.96 5.38 -2.09
C THR A 69 0.01 4.20 -2.13
N PHE A 70 -1.22 4.43 -2.55
CA PHE A 70 -2.26 3.42 -2.53
C PHE A 70 -3.26 3.58 -3.69
N CYS A 71 -4.05 2.53 -3.93
CA CYS A 71 -5.21 2.55 -4.82
C CYS A 71 -6.24 1.53 -4.35
N HIS A 72 -7.47 1.66 -4.83
CA HIS A 72 -8.45 0.59 -4.79
C HIS A 72 -8.25 -0.34 -6.00
N PRO A 73 -8.53 -1.65 -5.86
CA PRO A 73 -8.58 -2.56 -7.00
C PRO A 73 -9.55 -2.04 -8.07
N GLY A 74 -9.09 -1.97 -9.32
CA GLY A 74 -9.84 -1.40 -10.44
C GLY A 74 -9.65 0.10 -10.66
N ASP A 75 -8.96 0.81 -9.76
CA ASP A 75 -8.56 2.19 -10.01
C ASP A 75 -7.62 2.30 -11.23
N GLY A 76 -7.65 3.45 -11.89
CA GLY A 76 -6.77 3.74 -13.03
C GLY A 76 -5.46 4.45 -12.66
N LYS A 77 -5.27 4.82 -11.39
CA LYS A 77 -4.09 5.56 -10.92
C LYS A 77 -3.79 5.32 -9.45
N TRP A 78 -2.54 5.53 -9.06
CA TRP A 78 -2.12 5.58 -7.67
C TRP A 78 -2.40 6.95 -7.05
N VAL A 79 -2.72 6.97 -5.76
CA VAL A 79 -2.87 8.18 -4.93
C VAL A 79 -1.76 8.17 -3.88
N GLU A 80 -1.01 9.27 -3.80
CA GLU A 80 0.01 9.46 -2.77
C GLU A 80 -0.54 10.30 -1.61
N HIS A 81 -0.24 9.87 -0.40
CA HIS A 81 -0.53 10.59 0.83
C HIS A 81 0.75 10.80 1.63
N THR A 82 1.12 12.06 1.84
CA THR A 82 2.28 12.45 2.65
C THR A 82 1.85 12.73 4.07
N PHE A 83 2.57 12.17 5.04
CA PHE A 83 2.27 12.35 6.46
C PHE A 83 2.97 13.60 7.04
N GLU A 84 2.41 14.09 8.14
CA GLU A 84 3.03 15.19 8.89
C GLU A 84 4.41 14.79 9.45
N PRO A 85 5.36 15.74 9.59
CA PRO A 85 6.73 15.47 10.01
C PRO A 85 6.86 14.81 11.39
N GLU A 86 5.82 14.90 12.22
CA GLU A 86 5.77 14.39 13.60
C GLU A 86 5.85 12.86 13.66
N ILE A 87 5.39 12.15 12.63
CA ILE A 87 5.49 10.68 12.62
C ILE A 87 6.94 10.20 12.42
N GLY A 88 7.80 11.03 11.83
CA GLY A 88 9.16 10.66 11.46
C GLY A 88 9.21 9.66 10.31
N THR A 89 10.29 8.87 10.24
CA THR A 89 10.49 7.90 9.16
C THR A 89 9.55 6.71 9.32
N LEU A 90 8.67 6.48 8.35
CA LEU A 90 7.77 5.33 8.32
C LEU A 90 8.55 4.01 8.34
N ARG A 91 8.14 3.11 9.23
CA ARG A 91 8.69 1.76 9.37
C ARG A 91 7.68 0.67 9.06
N GLY A 92 6.41 1.04 8.95
CA GLY A 92 5.32 0.16 8.60
C GLY A 92 4.00 0.88 8.77
N TYR A 93 2.94 0.26 8.27
CA TYR A 93 1.58 0.71 8.46
C TYR A 93 0.65 -0.49 8.37
N THR A 94 -0.58 -0.30 8.82
CA THR A 94 -1.64 -1.28 8.68
C THR A 94 -2.96 -0.58 8.36
N ILE A 95 -3.91 -1.33 7.84
CA ILE A 95 -5.25 -0.82 7.55
C ILE A 95 -6.24 -1.62 8.39
N CYS A 96 -7.07 -0.92 9.15
CA CYS A 96 -8.07 -1.54 10.00
C CYS A 96 -9.38 -0.78 9.82
N LYS A 97 -10.43 -1.49 9.36
CA LYS A 97 -11.76 -0.92 9.12
C LYS A 97 -11.74 0.32 8.20
N GLY A 98 -10.93 0.26 7.14
CA GLY A 98 -10.80 1.35 6.17
C GLY A 98 -9.91 2.51 6.63
N GLU A 99 -9.32 2.43 7.82
CA GLU A 99 -8.45 3.49 8.34
C GLU A 99 -6.99 3.08 8.32
N ILE A 100 -6.12 4.03 8.02
CA ILE A 100 -4.68 3.82 7.91
C ILE A 100 -4.03 4.14 9.26
N TYR A 101 -3.23 3.20 9.75
CA TYR A 101 -2.45 3.34 10.98
C TYR A 101 -0.97 3.23 10.65
N CYS A 102 -0.23 4.31 10.84
CA CYS A 102 1.17 4.42 10.45
C CYS A 102 2.08 4.36 11.67
N HIS A 103 3.14 3.56 11.58
CA HIS A 103 4.18 3.47 12.59
C HIS A 103 5.47 4.11 12.05
N GLY A 104 5.88 5.21 12.67
CA GLY A 104 7.10 5.93 12.32
C GLY A 104 8.09 6.04 13.47
N LEU A 105 9.33 6.40 13.14
CA LEU A 105 10.41 6.61 14.10
C LEU A 105 10.93 8.04 13.97
N GLN A 106 10.78 8.83 15.04
CA GLN A 106 11.27 10.20 15.12
C GLN A 106 12.23 10.33 16.31
N HIS A 107 13.48 10.75 16.06
CA HIS A 107 14.50 10.90 17.12
C HIS A 107 14.68 9.67 18.03
N GLY A 108 14.45 8.47 17.52
CA GLY A 108 14.52 7.21 18.29
C GLY A 108 13.26 6.87 19.10
N GLN A 109 12.20 7.68 19.01
CA GLN A 109 10.89 7.40 19.59
C GLN A 109 9.92 6.88 18.52
N ALA A 110 9.16 5.85 18.88
CA ALA A 110 8.14 5.27 18.02
C ALA A 110 6.83 6.06 18.14
N ASN A 111 6.27 6.47 17.00
CA ASN A 111 5.02 7.21 16.89
C ASN A 111 4.00 6.37 16.12
N LEU A 112 2.77 6.29 16.62
CA LEU A 112 1.63 5.69 15.94
C LEU A 112 0.62 6.80 15.63
N VAL A 113 0.33 6.99 14.35
CA VAL A 113 -0.64 7.99 13.91
C VAL A 113 -1.77 7.28 13.17
N ARG A 114 -3.00 7.66 13.52
CA ARG A 114 -4.20 7.31 12.75
C ARG A 114 -4.40 8.41 11.72
N ASP A 115 -4.42 8.03 10.46
CA ASP A 115 -4.89 8.91 9.41
C ASP A 115 -6.27 8.44 8.94
N THR A 116 -7.24 9.34 9.04
CA THR A 116 -8.64 9.10 8.67
C THR A 116 -8.88 9.29 7.18
N GLY A 117 -7.82 9.42 6.36
CA GLY A 117 -7.88 9.30 4.91
C GLY A 117 -9.08 10.03 4.31
N HIS A 118 -9.23 11.32 4.61
CA HIS A 118 -10.20 12.11 3.87
C HIS A 118 -9.64 12.33 2.46
N CYS A 119 -9.91 11.37 1.58
CA CYS A 119 -9.83 11.58 0.15
C CYS A 119 -10.79 12.72 -0.18
N GLY A 120 -10.25 13.92 -0.38
CA GLY A 120 -11.01 15.05 -0.89
C GLY A 120 -11.71 14.65 -2.19
N SER A 121 -13.03 14.83 -2.19
CA SER A 121 -13.94 14.75 -3.34
C SER A 121 -13.51 15.63 -4.49
#